data_AF-A0A5E4CVM2-F1
#
_entry.id   AF-A0A5E4CVM2-F1
#
_cell.length_a   1.000
_cell.length_b   1.000
_cell.length_c   1.000
_cell.angle_alpha   90.00
_cell.angle_beta   90.00
_cell.angle_gamma   90.00
#
_symmetry.space_group_name_H-M   'P 1'
#
loop_
_entity.id
_entity.type
_entity.pdbx_description
1 polymer ?
#
loop_
_entity_poly.entity_id
_entity_poly.type
_entity_poly.pdbx_seq_one_letter_code
_entity_poly.pdbx_strand_id
1 'polypeptide(L)'
;STILNIYYLDNGKDSVAKPHVIVAGAATWSIKIHNGSNEALSQYKMNITSIAPLLEKLAKTSDVYWVLQDPVYEDLLSENRKMITNEKIDAYNEAAVSILNSSTRNSKSNVKMFSVSKLIAQETIMESLDGLHLPESSRETSAMILMNVYCNKILKPVDGSCCQPQPPLTLIQKLAACFFTLSIIGYLIFYVIHRNAHRKNKPCTDLESGEEKKNIINNPASPLEILLQSFCKLGLIMAYFYMCDRANLFMKENKFYTHSSFFIPIIYILVLGVFYNENTKETKVLNREQTDEWKGWMQLVILIYHISGASTFLPVYMHIRVLVAAYLFQTGYGHFSYFWIKGDFGIHRVVR
;
A
#
# COMPACT_ATOMS: atom_id res chain seq x y z
N SER A 1 -9.59 35.13 26.94
CA SER A 1 -8.61 34.12 27.38
C SER A 1 -8.74 32.92 26.46
N THR A 2 -7.80 32.71 25.54
CA THR A 2 -7.79 31.51 24.67
C THR A 2 -7.33 30.34 25.52
N ILE A 3 -8.23 29.40 25.83
CA ILE A 3 -7.84 28.18 26.56
C ILE A 3 -7.04 27.31 25.58
N LEU A 4 -5.74 27.25 25.79
CA LEU A 4 -4.83 26.39 25.05
C LEU A 4 -4.75 25.04 25.75
N ASN A 5 -5.24 24.00 25.09
CA ASN A 5 -5.04 22.63 25.56
C ASN A 5 -3.64 22.20 25.13
N ILE A 6 -2.73 21.99 26.08
CA ILE A 6 -1.39 21.48 25.81
C ILE A 6 -1.24 20.12 26.48
N TYR A 7 -0.88 19.10 25.70
CA TYR A 7 -0.52 17.78 26.20
C TYR A 7 0.98 17.53 25.97
N TYR A 8 1.64 16.98 26.99
CA TYR A 8 3.04 16.60 26.95
C TYR A 8 3.17 15.09 27.08
N LEU A 9 4.00 14.48 26.24
CA LEU A 9 4.46 13.11 26.43
C LEU A 9 5.89 13.15 26.97
N ASP A 10 6.04 12.71 28.22
CA ASP A 10 7.33 12.52 28.89
C ASP A 10 7.56 11.02 29.13
N ASN A 11 8.72 10.53 28.71
CA ASN A 11 9.13 9.13 28.87
C ASN A 11 10.01 8.88 30.10
N GLY A 12 10.21 9.89 30.96
CA GLY A 12 10.69 9.75 32.33
C GLY A 12 12.12 9.23 32.49
N LYS A 13 13.04 10.11 32.90
CA LYS A 13 14.11 9.81 33.89
C LYS A 13 14.75 11.02 34.55
N ASP A 14 14.53 12.26 34.08
CA ASP A 14 15.09 13.46 34.70
C ASP A 14 14.01 14.53 34.96
N SER A 15 14.03 15.14 36.14
CA SER A 15 13.08 16.16 36.62
C SER A 15 13.18 17.52 35.89
N VAL A 16 14.03 17.62 34.86
CA VAL A 16 14.24 18.80 33.99
C VAL A 16 14.19 18.38 32.51
N ALA A 17 13.46 17.33 32.16
CA ALA A 17 13.35 16.87 30.77
C ALA A 17 12.42 17.78 29.97
N LYS A 18 12.91 18.31 28.83
CA LYS A 18 12.07 19.00 27.83
C LYS A 18 11.11 17.99 27.22
N PRO A 19 9.85 18.38 26.91
CA PRO A 19 8.88 17.46 26.30
C PRO A 19 9.35 17.05 24.90
N HIS A 20 9.21 15.77 24.57
CA HIS A 20 9.58 15.25 23.25
C HIS A 20 8.51 15.57 22.19
N VAL A 21 7.25 15.55 22.61
CA VAL A 21 6.08 15.87 21.79
C VAL A 21 5.23 16.90 22.52
N ILE A 22 4.79 17.91 21.79
CA ILE A 22 3.85 18.92 22.26
C ILE A 22 2.65 18.89 21.33
N VAL A 23 1.47 18.61 21.88
CA VAL A 23 0.21 18.64 21.14
C VAL A 23 -0.62 19.80 21.68
N ALA A 24 -0.90 20.77 20.82
CA ALA A 24 -1.59 22.00 21.20
C ALA A 24 -2.81 22.24 20.32
N GLY A 25 -3.90 22.75 20.88
CA GLY A 25 -5.08 23.15 20.10
C GLY A 25 -5.98 24.08 20.90
N ALA A 26 -6.66 24.98 20.20
CA ALA A 26 -7.61 25.92 20.80
C ALA A 26 -8.56 26.49 19.76
N ALA A 27 -9.87 26.44 20.02
CA ALA A 27 -10.84 27.42 19.50
C ALA A 27 -12.18 27.36 20.23
N THR A 28 -12.72 26.17 20.45
CA THR A 28 -14.11 25.93 20.90
C THR A 28 -14.49 26.70 22.16
N TRP A 29 -13.60 26.77 23.15
CA TRP A 29 -13.80 27.59 24.35
C TRP A 29 -13.81 29.09 24.07
N SER A 30 -12.97 29.58 23.16
CA SER A 30 -12.98 30.99 22.75
C SER A 30 -14.28 31.35 22.04
N ILE A 31 -14.80 30.44 21.22
CA ILE A 31 -16.10 30.61 20.55
C ILE A 31 -17.20 30.66 21.60
N LYS A 32 -17.22 29.69 22.53
CA LYS A 32 -18.24 29.60 23.58
C LYS A 32 -18.27 30.82 24.50
N ILE A 33 -17.13 31.21 25.06
CA ILE A 33 -17.03 32.29 26.07
C ILE A 33 -17.44 33.63 25.47
N HIS A 34 -17.15 33.85 24.20
CA HIS A 34 -17.42 35.11 23.50
C HIS A 34 -18.60 35.02 22.52
N ASN A 35 -19.47 34.03 22.71
CA ASN A 35 -20.70 33.87 21.93
C ASN A 35 -20.50 33.87 20.40
N GLY A 36 -19.38 33.34 19.91
CA GLY A 36 -19.05 33.28 18.48
C GLY A 36 -18.80 34.63 17.80
N SER A 37 -18.47 35.68 18.57
CA SER A 37 -18.28 37.03 18.03
C SER A 37 -17.06 37.16 17.10
N ASN A 38 -17.13 38.09 16.13
CA ASN A 38 -16.03 38.34 15.19
C ASN A 38 -14.85 39.06 15.86
N GLU A 39 -15.12 39.81 16.94
CA GLU A 39 -14.11 40.43 17.79
C GLU A 39 -13.26 39.37 18.48
N ALA A 40 -13.89 38.27 18.94
CA ALA A 40 -13.18 37.16 19.56
C ALA A 40 -12.29 36.40 18.57
N LEU A 41 -12.72 36.27 17.31
CA LEU A 41 -11.89 35.71 16.25
C LEU A 41 -10.68 36.61 15.95
N SER A 42 -10.87 37.94 15.94
CA SER A 42 -9.76 38.88 15.80
C SER A 42 -8.78 38.80 16.97
N GLN A 43 -9.27 38.68 18.21
CA GLN A 43 -8.44 38.44 19.39
C GLN A 43 -7.70 37.11 19.32
N TYR A 44 -8.37 36.06 18.85
CA TYR A 44 -7.74 34.76 18.63
C TYR A 44 -6.58 34.86 17.64
N LYS A 45 -6.75 35.54 16.51
CA LYS A 45 -5.67 35.79 15.54
C LYS A 45 -4.46 36.48 16.17
N MET A 46 -4.69 37.52 16.99
CA MET A 46 -3.59 38.20 17.71
C MET A 46 -2.88 37.27 18.69
N ASN A 47 -3.63 36.47 19.45
CA ASN A 47 -3.08 35.51 20.42
C ASN A 47 -2.24 34.42 19.74
N ILE A 48 -2.74 33.83 18.65
CA ILE A 48 -1.98 32.81 17.89
C ILE A 48 -0.73 33.43 17.26
N THR A 49 -0.82 34.66 16.73
CA THR A 49 0.34 35.38 16.19
C THR A 49 1.41 35.62 17.26
N SER A 50 1.01 35.94 18.50
CA SER A 50 1.93 36.11 19.62
C SER A 50 2.59 34.79 20.07
N ILE A 51 1.89 33.66 19.95
CA ILE A 51 2.37 32.35 20.39
C ILE A 51 3.21 31.65 19.30
N ALA A 52 2.95 31.93 18.02
CA ALA A 52 3.67 31.37 16.88
C ALA A 52 5.20 31.34 17.03
N PRO A 53 5.91 32.43 17.41
CA PRO A 53 7.36 32.39 17.56
C PRO A 53 7.83 31.49 18.72
N LEU A 54 7.01 31.33 19.77
CA LEU A 54 7.31 30.41 20.87
C LEU A 54 7.18 28.95 20.44
N LEU A 55 6.14 28.63 19.67
CA LEU A 55 5.95 27.29 19.11
C LEU A 55 7.07 26.93 18.12
N GLU A 56 7.49 27.87 17.28
CA GLU A 56 8.65 27.69 16.39
C GLU A 56 9.95 27.45 17.16
N LYS A 57 10.16 28.16 18.28
CA LYS A 57 11.33 27.93 19.14
C LYS A 57 11.31 26.53 19.75
N LEU A 58 10.15 26.05 20.19
CA LEU A 58 9.98 24.69 20.73
C LEU A 58 10.15 23.62 19.66
N ALA A 59 9.67 23.88 18.45
CA ALA A 59 9.74 22.98 17.30
C ALA A 59 11.17 22.72 16.80
N LYS A 60 12.16 23.49 17.28
CA LYS A 60 13.59 23.20 17.04
C LYS A 60 14.10 21.99 17.81
N THR A 61 13.49 21.66 18.96
CA THR A 61 13.97 20.58 19.84
C THR A 61 12.93 19.48 20.06
N SER A 62 11.65 19.76 19.79
CA SER A 62 10.52 18.88 20.09
C SER A 62 9.60 18.79 18.88
N ASP A 63 8.87 17.69 18.72
CA ASP A 63 7.83 17.58 17.71
C ASP A 63 6.58 18.35 18.18
N VAL A 64 6.25 19.47 17.53
CA VAL A 64 5.10 20.31 17.88
C VAL A 64 3.97 20.11 16.87
N TYR A 65 2.81 19.69 17.37
CA TYR A 65 1.59 19.50 16.59
C TYR A 65 0.51 20.51 17.00
N TRP A 66 -0.06 21.21 16.02
CA TRP A 66 -1.26 22.02 16.21
C TRP A 66 -2.49 21.25 15.72
N VAL A 67 -3.38 20.89 16.63
CA VAL A 67 -4.60 20.12 16.35
C VAL A 67 -5.70 21.06 15.89
N LEU A 68 -6.17 20.83 14.66
CA LEU A 68 -7.36 21.52 14.17
C LEU A 68 -8.58 21.07 14.96
N GLN A 69 -9.48 21.99 15.22
CA GLN A 69 -10.72 21.69 15.92
C GLN A 69 -11.63 20.86 15.04
N ASP A 70 -12.18 19.81 15.64
CA ASP A 70 -13.10 18.88 14.99
C ASP A 70 -14.46 19.56 14.73
N PRO A 71 -15.20 19.17 13.67
CA PRO A 71 -16.58 19.59 13.47
C PRO A 71 -17.48 19.18 14.64
N VAL A 72 -18.63 19.83 14.73
CA VAL A 72 -19.66 19.58 15.74
C VAL A 72 -20.97 19.17 15.06
N TYR A 73 -21.75 18.33 15.74
CA TYR A 73 -23.11 18.03 15.33
C TYR A 73 -24.07 19.03 15.97
N GLU A 74 -24.34 20.11 15.22
CA GLU A 74 -24.99 21.33 15.72
C GLU A 74 -26.37 21.07 16.35
N ASP A 75 -27.15 20.15 15.78
CA ASP A 75 -28.50 19.81 16.24
C ASP A 75 -28.52 19.18 17.64
N LEU A 76 -27.42 18.52 18.03
CA LEU A 76 -27.30 17.84 19.33
C LEU A 76 -26.63 18.72 20.40
N LEU A 77 -26.14 19.91 20.03
CA LEU A 77 -25.53 20.82 20.98
C LEU A 77 -26.56 21.37 21.98
N SER A 78 -26.20 21.37 23.25
CA SER A 78 -26.97 22.04 24.30
C SER A 78 -27.09 23.55 24.05
N GLU A 79 -28.14 24.20 24.56
CA GLU A 79 -28.40 25.65 24.37
C GLU A 79 -27.17 26.52 24.70
N ASN A 80 -26.42 26.16 25.74
CA ASN A 80 -25.22 26.87 26.17
C ASN A 80 -23.98 26.68 25.26
N ARG A 81 -24.12 25.91 24.17
CA ARG A 81 -23.08 25.59 23.18
C ARG A 81 -23.51 25.92 21.75
N LYS A 82 -24.75 26.35 21.51
CA LYS A 82 -25.27 26.64 20.16
C LYS A 82 -24.50 27.72 19.39
N MET A 83 -23.74 28.57 20.08
CA MET A 83 -22.84 29.52 19.42
C MET A 83 -21.65 28.86 18.71
N ILE A 84 -21.36 27.58 19.01
CA ILE A 84 -20.30 26.79 18.39
C ILE A 84 -20.86 26.16 17.12
N THR A 85 -20.81 26.89 16.02
CA THR A 85 -21.20 26.40 14.68
C THR A 85 -19.97 25.93 13.91
N ASN A 86 -20.14 25.03 12.94
CA ASN A 86 -19.06 24.58 12.06
C ASN A 86 -18.42 25.73 11.26
N GLU A 87 -19.20 26.73 10.84
CA GLU A 87 -18.68 27.94 10.18
C GLU A 87 -17.64 28.66 11.06
N LYS A 88 -17.95 28.85 12.34
CA LYS A 88 -17.04 29.48 13.31
C LYS A 88 -15.82 28.60 13.57
N ILE A 89 -15.99 27.29 13.69
CA ILE A 89 -14.87 26.35 13.85
C ILE A 89 -13.91 26.45 12.66
N ASP A 90 -14.44 26.46 11.44
CA ASP A 90 -13.64 26.57 10.23
C ASP A 90 -12.91 27.91 10.14
N ALA A 91 -13.56 29.03 10.48
CA ALA A 91 -12.92 30.34 10.52
C ALA A 91 -11.74 30.40 11.51
N TYR A 92 -11.86 29.75 12.67
CA TYR A 92 -10.77 29.66 13.65
C TYR A 92 -9.66 28.72 13.19
N ASN A 93 -10.00 27.58 12.60
CA ASN A 93 -9.03 26.65 12.02
C ASN A 93 -8.22 27.32 10.90
N GLU A 94 -8.89 28.02 9.99
CA GLU A 94 -8.24 28.77 8.90
C GLU A 94 -7.33 29.87 9.44
N ALA A 95 -7.78 30.59 10.48
CA ALA A 95 -6.95 31.57 11.17
C ALA A 95 -5.67 30.93 11.74
N ALA A 96 -5.78 29.78 12.41
CA ALA A 96 -4.63 29.09 12.97
C ALA A 96 -3.67 28.57 11.87
N VAL A 97 -4.21 27.95 10.80
CA VAL A 97 -3.43 27.46 9.67
C VAL A 97 -2.71 28.60 8.97
N SER A 98 -3.41 29.70 8.67
CA SER A 98 -2.81 30.85 7.97
C SER A 98 -1.64 31.44 8.75
N ILE A 99 -1.74 31.53 10.08
CA ILE A 99 -0.68 32.08 10.93
C ILE A 99 0.46 31.07 11.12
N LEU A 100 0.16 29.84 11.55
CA LEU A 100 1.18 28.85 11.92
C LEU A 100 1.86 28.19 10.71
N ASN A 101 1.23 28.21 9.54
CA ASN A 101 1.81 27.75 8.29
C ASN A 101 2.46 28.89 7.49
N SER A 102 2.31 30.16 7.91
CA SER A 102 2.97 31.28 7.24
C SER A 102 4.48 31.23 7.45
N SER A 103 5.21 31.24 6.34
CA SER A 103 6.67 31.11 6.32
C SER A 103 7.33 32.42 6.76
N THR A 104 8.10 32.40 7.84
CA THR A 104 9.11 33.44 8.07
C THR A 104 10.23 33.23 7.05
N ARG A 105 10.16 33.94 5.92
CA ARG A 105 11.22 34.11 4.90
C ARG A 105 12.16 32.90 4.72
N ASN A 106 11.79 32.01 3.80
CA ASN A 106 12.61 30.94 3.20
C ASN A 106 12.74 29.59 3.93
N SER A 107 11.96 29.34 4.99
CA SER A 107 11.85 27.99 5.57
C SER A 107 10.41 27.59 5.86
N LYS A 108 10.09 26.32 5.63
CA LYS A 108 8.83 25.71 6.04
C LYS A 108 8.68 25.82 7.56
N SER A 109 7.49 26.15 8.06
CA SER A 109 7.15 26.14 9.49
C SER A 109 7.49 24.77 10.10
N ASN A 110 8.09 24.78 11.30
CA ASN A 110 8.42 23.54 12.02
C ASN A 110 7.21 23.02 12.81
N VAL A 111 6.17 23.84 12.97
CA VAL A 111 4.91 23.45 13.60
C VAL A 111 4.08 22.63 12.62
N LYS A 112 3.71 21.41 13.01
CA LYS A 112 2.98 20.47 12.15
C LYS A 112 1.48 20.61 12.39
N MET A 113 0.70 20.81 11.33
CA MET A 113 -0.77 20.78 11.45
C MET A 113 -1.26 19.33 11.55
N PHE A 114 -2.05 19.03 12.57
CA PHE A 114 -2.69 17.74 12.76
C PHE A 114 -4.18 17.85 12.40
N SER A 115 -4.50 17.57 11.14
CA SER A 115 -5.86 17.64 10.57
C SER A 115 -6.61 16.30 10.60
N VAL A 116 -5.93 15.21 10.96
CA VAL A 116 -6.50 13.85 10.91
C VAL A 116 -7.73 13.72 11.80
N SER A 117 -7.70 14.30 12.99
CA SER A 117 -8.84 14.29 13.91
C SER A 117 -10.10 14.88 13.26
N LYS A 118 -9.94 16.03 12.58
CA LYS A 118 -11.01 16.70 11.84
C LYS A 118 -11.60 15.80 10.74
N LEU A 119 -10.75 15.11 9.98
CA LEU A 119 -11.19 14.22 8.89
C LEU A 119 -11.97 13.01 9.41
N ILE A 120 -11.52 12.40 10.50
CA ILE A 120 -12.25 11.29 11.13
C ILE A 120 -13.61 11.78 11.63
N ALA A 121 -13.60 12.91 12.33
CA ALA A 121 -14.78 13.53 12.89
C ALA A 121 -15.83 13.92 11.83
N GLN A 122 -15.43 14.30 10.62
CA GLN A 122 -16.38 14.60 9.53
C GLN A 122 -17.30 13.42 9.20
N GLU A 123 -16.81 12.19 9.38
CA GLU A 123 -17.56 10.97 9.10
C GLU A 123 -18.27 10.42 10.36
N THR A 124 -17.74 10.70 11.56
CA THR A 124 -18.20 10.05 12.81
C THR A 124 -18.90 10.97 13.81
N ILE A 125 -18.90 12.30 13.61
CA ILE A 125 -19.45 13.25 14.60
C ILE A 125 -20.95 13.03 14.86
N MET A 126 -21.69 12.45 13.91
CA MET A 126 -23.11 12.09 14.08
C MET A 126 -23.33 11.06 15.20
N GLU A 127 -22.31 10.27 15.55
CA GLU A 127 -22.36 9.29 16.66
C GLU A 127 -22.00 9.91 18.02
N SER A 128 -21.73 11.23 18.08
CA SER A 128 -21.41 11.94 19.32
C SER A 128 -22.59 11.91 20.30
N LEU A 129 -22.29 11.83 21.60
CA LEU A 129 -23.29 11.86 22.67
C LEU A 129 -23.82 13.28 22.96
N ASP A 130 -23.01 14.31 22.72
CA ASP A 130 -23.32 15.70 23.08
C ASP A 130 -23.09 16.70 21.94
N GLY A 131 -22.88 16.18 20.73
CA GLY A 131 -22.60 16.93 19.51
C GLY A 131 -21.24 17.63 19.46
N LEU A 132 -20.42 17.54 20.51
CA LEU A 132 -19.12 18.23 20.59
C LEU A 132 -17.95 17.25 20.74
N HIS A 133 -18.08 16.25 21.61
CA HIS A 133 -16.99 15.31 21.88
C HIS A 133 -17.04 14.14 20.92
N LEU A 134 -15.89 13.80 20.34
CA LEU A 134 -15.77 12.66 19.44
C LEU A 134 -16.11 11.33 20.14
N PRO A 135 -16.73 10.38 19.42
CA PRO A 135 -16.90 9.01 19.88
C PRO A 135 -15.56 8.39 20.31
N GLU A 136 -15.61 7.43 21.23
CA GLU A 136 -14.41 6.74 21.76
C GLU A 136 -13.56 6.13 20.63
N SER A 137 -14.19 5.42 19.69
CA SER A 137 -13.55 4.82 18.51
C SER A 137 -12.76 5.83 17.68
N SER A 138 -13.29 7.04 17.52
CA SER A 138 -12.64 8.12 16.77
C SER A 138 -11.44 8.69 17.52
N ARG A 139 -11.57 8.86 18.84
CA ARG A 139 -10.47 9.33 19.71
C ARG A 139 -9.32 8.33 19.74
N GLU A 140 -9.62 7.03 19.86
CA GLU A 140 -8.63 5.96 19.80
C GLU A 140 -7.90 5.94 18.47
N THR A 141 -8.64 6.07 17.36
CA THR A 141 -8.06 6.13 16.02
C THR A 141 -7.15 7.35 15.85
N SER A 142 -7.58 8.54 16.27
CA SER A 142 -6.74 9.75 16.23
C SER A 142 -5.48 9.61 17.08
N ALA A 143 -5.58 9.04 18.28
CA ALA A 143 -4.43 8.78 19.15
C ALA A 143 -3.47 7.76 18.53
N MET A 144 -3.99 6.67 17.95
CA MET A 144 -3.20 5.66 17.24
C MET A 144 -2.44 6.28 16.07
N ILE A 145 -3.09 7.13 15.26
CA ILE A 145 -2.42 7.79 14.14
C ILE A 145 -1.34 8.76 14.62
N LEU A 146 -1.64 9.58 15.64
CA LEU A 146 -0.65 10.49 16.23
C LEU A 146 0.57 9.72 16.75
N MET A 147 0.35 8.63 17.48
CA MET A 147 1.44 7.81 18.01
C MET A 147 2.23 7.13 16.90
N ASN A 148 1.56 6.64 15.86
CA ASN A 148 2.22 6.09 14.67
C ASN A 148 3.08 7.14 13.97
N VAL A 149 2.61 8.38 13.79
CA VAL A 149 3.41 9.45 13.19
C VAL A 149 4.65 9.76 14.04
N TYR A 150 4.53 9.72 15.37
CA TYR A 150 5.63 9.99 16.28
C TYR A 150 6.66 8.85 16.33
N CYS A 151 6.21 7.62 16.54
CA CYS A 151 7.08 6.47 16.77
C CYS A 151 7.60 5.82 15.49
N ASN A 152 6.76 5.75 14.45
CA ASN A 152 7.01 4.97 13.25
C ASN A 152 7.53 5.86 12.11
N LYS A 153 8.56 6.69 12.40
CA LYS A 153 9.18 7.61 11.42
C LYS A 153 9.88 6.88 10.25
N ILE A 154 10.47 5.72 10.52
CA ILE A 154 11.32 4.98 9.56
C ILE A 154 10.63 3.70 9.07
N LEU A 155 10.03 2.92 9.97
CA LEU A 155 9.27 1.72 9.64
C LEU A 155 7.79 2.02 9.85
N LYS A 156 6.96 1.78 8.84
CA LYS A 156 5.49 1.81 8.94
C LYS A 156 4.97 0.37 9.04
N PRO A 157 4.91 -0.22 10.25
CA PRO A 157 4.37 -1.55 10.45
C PRO A 157 2.93 -1.66 9.93
N VAL A 158 2.63 -2.74 9.21
CA VAL A 158 1.32 -2.99 8.58
C VAL A 158 0.29 -3.44 9.62
N ASP A 159 0.76 -4.06 10.71
CA ASP A 159 -0.01 -4.54 11.85
C ASP A 159 -0.45 -3.42 12.82
N GLY A 160 -0.10 -2.16 12.53
CA GLY A 160 -0.47 -1.01 13.36
C GLY A 160 0.25 -0.98 14.72
N SER A 161 1.25 -1.83 14.92
CA SER A 161 2.06 -1.83 16.14
C SER A 161 2.84 -0.51 16.25
N CYS A 162 2.83 0.08 17.44
CA CYS A 162 3.40 1.40 17.65
C CYS A 162 4.61 1.33 18.57
N CYS A 163 5.65 2.12 18.26
CA CYS A 163 6.85 2.28 19.10
C CYS A 163 7.63 0.98 19.34
N GLN A 164 7.56 0.02 18.42
CA GLN A 164 8.40 -1.16 18.51
C GLN A 164 9.84 -0.84 18.08
N PRO A 165 10.85 -1.29 18.83
CA PRO A 165 12.23 -1.20 18.39
C PRO A 165 12.40 -2.02 17.10
N GLN A 166 13.26 -1.55 16.19
CA GLN A 166 13.53 -2.29 14.96
C GLN A 166 14.07 -3.68 15.34
N PRO A 167 13.40 -4.78 14.92
CA PRO A 167 13.88 -6.11 15.23
C PRO A 167 15.26 -6.30 14.56
N PRO A 168 16.23 -6.92 15.24
CA PRO A 168 17.53 -7.17 14.65
C PRO A 168 17.38 -8.11 13.46
N LEU A 169 18.19 -7.88 12.42
CA LEU A 169 18.20 -8.72 11.22
C LEU A 169 18.55 -10.16 11.58
N THR A 170 17.66 -11.09 11.21
CA THR A 170 17.88 -12.52 11.45
C THR A 170 19.00 -13.04 10.55
N LEU A 171 19.66 -14.13 10.97
CA LEU A 171 20.69 -14.77 10.15
C LEU A 171 20.15 -15.15 8.76
N ILE A 172 18.91 -15.64 8.69
CA ILE A 172 18.24 -16.01 7.44
C ILE A 172 18.07 -14.78 6.53
N GLN A 173 17.68 -13.63 7.08
CA GLN A 173 17.56 -12.40 6.30
C GLN A 173 18.92 -11.93 5.75
N LYS A 174 19.99 -12.04 6.56
CA LYS A 174 21.36 -11.71 6.11
C LYS A 174 21.83 -12.63 4.99
N LEU A 175 21.59 -13.94 5.12
CA LEU A 175 21.93 -14.93 4.09
C LEU A 175 21.11 -14.71 2.82
N ALA A 176 19.82 -14.42 2.93
CA ALA A 176 18.97 -14.10 1.78
C ALA A 176 19.43 -12.83 1.06
N ALA A 177 19.78 -11.77 1.80
CA ALA A 177 20.33 -10.55 1.21
C ALA A 177 21.67 -10.80 0.48
N CYS A 178 22.55 -11.62 1.07
CA CYS A 178 23.78 -12.05 0.42
C CYS A 178 23.49 -12.84 -0.88
N PHE A 179 22.55 -13.78 -0.84
CA PHE A 179 22.15 -14.55 -2.02
C PHE A 179 21.57 -13.67 -3.14
N PHE A 180 20.69 -12.71 -2.81
CA PHE A 180 20.11 -11.79 -3.79
C PHE A 180 21.16 -10.87 -4.39
N THR A 181 22.05 -10.30 -3.58
CA THR A 181 23.14 -9.43 -4.07
C THR A 181 24.10 -10.18 -4.98
N LEU A 182 24.52 -11.40 -4.61
CA LEU A 182 25.37 -12.25 -5.46
C LEU A 182 24.67 -12.63 -6.77
N SER A 183 23.37 -12.92 -6.73
CA SER A 183 22.59 -13.27 -7.94
C SER A 183 22.46 -12.10 -8.92
N ILE A 184 22.24 -10.88 -8.40
CA ILE A 184 22.19 -9.65 -9.21
C ILE A 184 23.56 -9.39 -9.85
N ILE A 185 24.63 -9.45 -9.06
CA ILE A 185 26.00 -9.23 -9.55
C ILE A 185 26.36 -10.29 -10.58
N GLY A 186 26.08 -11.57 -10.31
CA GLY A 186 26.33 -12.67 -11.24
C GLY A 186 25.60 -12.48 -12.57
N TYR A 187 24.32 -12.10 -12.54
CA TYR A 187 23.56 -11.79 -13.75
C TYR A 187 24.14 -10.61 -14.54
N LEU A 188 24.56 -9.54 -13.86
CA LEU A 188 25.21 -8.39 -14.50
C LEU A 188 26.55 -8.78 -15.15
N ILE A 189 27.36 -9.60 -14.49
CA ILE A 189 28.61 -10.13 -15.04
C ILE A 189 28.33 -10.93 -16.32
N PHE A 190 27.38 -11.86 -16.28
CA PHE A 190 26.98 -12.63 -17.46
C PHE A 190 26.45 -11.74 -18.59
N TYR A 191 25.65 -10.72 -18.26
CA TYR A 191 25.15 -9.75 -19.22
C TYR A 191 26.29 -8.97 -19.90
N VAL A 192 27.30 -8.53 -19.13
CA VAL A 192 28.47 -7.83 -19.67
C VAL A 192 29.33 -8.77 -20.53
N ILE A 193 29.57 -10.02 -20.10
CA ILE A 193 30.32 -11.01 -20.87
C ILE A 193 29.63 -11.29 -22.21
N HIS A 194 28.31 -11.55 -22.18
CA HIS A 194 27.53 -11.81 -23.39
C HIS A 194 27.50 -10.59 -24.32
N ARG A 195 27.36 -9.38 -23.76
CA ARG A 195 27.41 -8.13 -24.55
C ARG A 195 28.78 -7.91 -25.18
N ASN A 196 29.87 -8.19 -24.46
CA ASN A 196 31.23 -8.06 -24.98
C ASN A 196 31.53 -9.12 -26.05
N ALA A 197 31.07 -10.36 -25.89
CA ALA A 197 31.16 -11.41 -26.90
C ALA A 197 30.37 -11.03 -28.17
N HIS A 198 29.13 -10.53 -28.00
CA HIS A 198 28.32 -10.04 -29.12
C HIS A 198 28.94 -8.82 -29.81
N ARG A 199 29.60 -7.93 -29.07
CA ARG A 199 30.30 -6.77 -29.65
C ARG A 199 31.55 -7.20 -30.44
N LYS A 200 32.29 -8.22 -29.98
CA LYS A 200 33.41 -8.82 -30.71
C LYS A 200 32.97 -9.58 -31.97
N ASN A 201 31.77 -10.15 -31.94
CA ASN A 201 31.22 -10.92 -33.07
C ASN A 201 30.42 -10.07 -34.08
N LYS A 202 30.26 -8.76 -33.87
CA LYS A 202 29.62 -7.88 -34.86
C LYS A 202 30.67 -7.56 -35.95
N PRO A 203 30.51 -8.03 -37.20
CA PRO A 203 31.47 -7.76 -38.25
C PRO A 203 31.45 -6.26 -38.58
N CYS A 204 32.62 -5.65 -38.73
CA CYS A 204 32.74 -4.35 -39.39
C CYS A 204 32.24 -4.53 -40.83
N THR A 205 31.26 -3.72 -41.24
CA THR A 205 30.73 -3.75 -42.61
C THR A 205 31.65 -2.92 -43.48
N ASP A 206 32.75 -3.54 -43.93
CA ASP A 206 33.46 -3.04 -45.10
C ASP A 206 32.82 -3.67 -46.33
N LEU A 207 32.39 -2.82 -47.26
CA LEU A 207 31.95 -3.20 -48.59
C LEU A 207 33.08 -3.97 -49.30
N GLU A 208 32.68 -4.96 -50.10
CA GLU A 208 33.51 -5.81 -50.98
C GLU A 208 34.28 -6.95 -50.30
N SER A 209 33.62 -8.11 -50.20
CA SER A 209 34.14 -9.36 -50.77
C SER A 209 33.10 -10.46 -50.55
N GLY A 210 32.53 -10.97 -51.63
CA GLY A 210 31.74 -12.19 -51.58
C GLY A 210 32.67 -13.38 -51.47
N GLU A 211 32.70 -14.04 -50.30
CA GLU A 211 32.97 -15.48 -50.20
C GLU A 211 32.68 -15.99 -48.77
N GLU A 212 31.96 -17.10 -48.74
CA GLU A 212 31.70 -18.05 -47.64
C GLU A 212 31.14 -17.54 -46.29
N LYS A 213 29.86 -17.87 -46.10
CA LYS A 213 29.14 -17.90 -44.83
C LYS A 213 29.81 -18.91 -43.88
N LYS A 214 30.84 -18.48 -43.15
CA LYS A 214 31.47 -19.28 -42.10
C LYS A 214 30.45 -19.49 -40.98
N ASN A 215 30.06 -20.75 -40.76
CA ASN A 215 29.16 -21.15 -39.68
C ASN A 215 29.64 -20.56 -38.35
N ILE A 216 28.78 -19.76 -37.72
CA ILE A 216 29.00 -19.24 -36.37
C ILE A 216 28.99 -20.45 -35.43
N ILE A 217 30.18 -20.93 -35.06
CA ILE A 217 30.36 -21.91 -33.99
C ILE A 217 30.02 -21.16 -32.69
N ASN A 218 28.77 -21.27 -32.25
CA ASN A 218 28.41 -20.97 -30.88
C ASN A 218 29.13 -21.99 -30.01
N ASN A 219 30.20 -21.58 -29.31
CA ASN A 219 30.81 -22.41 -28.29
C ASN A 219 29.70 -22.85 -27.31
N PRO A 220 29.48 -24.15 -27.10
CA PRO A 220 28.47 -24.62 -26.16
C PRO A 220 28.88 -24.15 -24.76
N ALA A 221 28.01 -23.35 -24.13
CA ALA A 221 28.19 -22.91 -22.75
C ALA A 221 28.41 -24.16 -21.87
N SER A 222 29.37 -24.08 -20.95
CA SER A 222 29.67 -25.22 -20.08
C SER A 222 28.45 -25.56 -19.22
N PRO A 223 28.20 -26.83 -18.85
CA PRO A 223 27.08 -27.19 -17.98
C PRO A 223 27.06 -26.40 -16.66
N LEU A 224 28.24 -26.05 -16.13
CA LEU A 224 28.41 -25.22 -14.95
C LEU A 224 27.95 -23.77 -15.18
N GLU A 225 28.23 -23.22 -16.36
CA GLU A 225 27.79 -21.88 -16.76
C GLU A 225 26.26 -21.80 -16.87
N ILE A 226 25.64 -22.81 -17.48
CA ILE A 226 24.17 -22.92 -17.58
C ILE A 226 23.55 -23.03 -16.17
N LEU A 227 24.16 -23.84 -15.30
CA LEU A 227 23.72 -23.99 -13.91
C LEU A 227 23.81 -22.65 -13.15
N LEU A 228 24.96 -21.97 -13.23
CA LEU A 228 25.20 -20.71 -12.54
C LEU A 228 24.26 -19.59 -13.06
N GLN A 229 24.04 -19.53 -14.37
CA GLN A 229 23.08 -18.61 -14.98
C GLN A 229 21.64 -18.89 -14.51
N SER A 230 21.28 -20.18 -14.38
CA SER A 230 19.95 -20.58 -13.89
C SER A 230 19.76 -20.19 -12.42
N PHE A 231 20.78 -20.38 -11.57
CA PHE A 231 20.76 -19.91 -10.18
C PHE A 231 20.66 -18.39 -10.07
N CYS A 232 21.38 -17.63 -10.90
CA CYS A 232 21.29 -16.16 -10.91
C CYS A 232 19.87 -15.70 -11.31
N LYS A 233 19.28 -16.32 -12.35
CA LYS A 233 17.89 -16.04 -12.77
C LYS A 233 16.89 -16.37 -11.67
N LEU A 234 17.04 -17.52 -11.02
CA LEU A 234 16.21 -17.90 -9.88
C LEU A 234 16.33 -16.88 -8.75
N GLY A 235 17.56 -16.45 -8.41
CA GLY A 235 17.80 -15.45 -7.39
C GLY A 235 17.16 -14.10 -7.71
N LEU A 236 17.16 -13.67 -8.97
CA LEU A 236 16.45 -12.46 -9.42
C LEU A 236 14.93 -12.58 -9.28
N ILE A 237 14.35 -13.72 -9.67
CA ILE A 237 12.91 -13.97 -9.53
C ILE A 237 12.51 -13.96 -8.05
N MET A 238 13.30 -14.62 -7.20
CA MET A 238 13.07 -14.64 -5.76
C MET A 238 13.23 -13.26 -5.12
N ALA A 239 14.22 -12.47 -5.55
CA ALA A 239 14.39 -11.09 -5.10
C ALA A 239 13.21 -10.20 -5.52
N TYR A 240 12.68 -10.39 -6.73
CA TYR A 240 11.47 -9.71 -7.21
C TYR A 240 10.26 -10.05 -6.33
N PHE A 241 9.99 -11.32 -6.06
CA PHE A 241 8.89 -11.71 -5.16
C PHE A 241 9.08 -11.17 -3.74
N TYR A 242 10.29 -11.18 -3.21
CA TYR A 242 10.58 -10.58 -1.90
C TYR A 242 10.24 -9.09 -1.88
N MET A 243 10.61 -8.35 -2.93
CA MET A 243 10.28 -6.92 -3.03
C MET A 243 8.77 -6.66 -3.17
N CYS A 244 8.05 -7.51 -3.89
CA CYS A 244 6.61 -7.34 -4.09
C CYS A 244 5.76 -7.74 -2.87
N ASP A 245 6.14 -8.79 -2.14
CA ASP A 245 5.34 -9.34 -1.04
C ASP A 245 5.77 -8.85 0.35
N ARG A 246 7.10 -8.77 0.57
CA ARG A 246 7.69 -8.57 1.89
C ARG A 246 8.33 -7.21 2.09
N ALA A 247 8.89 -6.61 1.04
CA ALA A 247 9.36 -5.24 1.16
C ALA A 247 8.12 -4.33 1.22
N ASN A 248 7.95 -3.62 2.34
CA ASN A 248 6.88 -2.62 2.50
C ASN A 248 7.12 -1.35 1.65
N LEU A 249 7.74 -1.51 0.47
CA LEU A 249 7.97 -0.45 -0.51
C LEU A 249 6.65 0.01 -1.14
N PHE A 250 5.70 -0.91 -1.28
CA PHE A 250 4.36 -0.63 -1.77
C PHE A 250 3.37 -0.69 -0.61
N MET A 251 2.52 0.34 -0.50
CA MET A 251 1.44 0.36 0.49
C MET A 251 0.50 -0.81 0.21
N LYS A 252 0.24 -1.66 1.22
CA LYS A 252 -0.75 -2.73 1.09
C LYS A 252 -2.13 -2.10 1.19
N GLU A 253 -2.84 -2.06 0.06
CA GLU A 253 -4.20 -1.53 0.01
C GLU A 253 -5.18 -2.58 0.55
N ASN A 254 -6.16 -2.14 1.34
CA ASN A 254 -7.22 -3.02 1.82
C ASN A 254 -8.15 -3.38 0.66
N LYS A 255 -8.52 -4.66 0.56
CA LYS A 255 -9.44 -5.13 -0.50
C LYS A 255 -10.85 -4.66 -0.18
N PHE A 256 -11.31 -3.64 -0.90
CA PHE A 256 -12.72 -3.21 -0.86
C PHE A 256 -13.47 -3.78 -2.06
N TYR A 257 -14.50 -4.56 -1.78
CA TYR A 257 -15.36 -5.08 -2.84
C TYR A 257 -16.23 -3.96 -3.43
N THR A 258 -16.18 -3.82 -4.75
CA THR A 258 -17.16 -3.05 -5.52
C THR A 258 -17.60 -3.88 -6.72
N HIS A 259 -18.87 -3.80 -7.12
CA HIS A 259 -19.39 -4.55 -8.26
C HIS A 259 -18.58 -4.26 -9.54
N SER A 260 -18.21 -2.99 -9.77
CA SER A 260 -17.41 -2.57 -10.92
C SER A 260 -16.02 -3.24 -10.94
N SER A 261 -15.34 -3.32 -9.79
CA SER A 261 -14.01 -3.96 -9.68
C SER A 261 -14.04 -5.45 -10.04
N PHE A 262 -15.16 -6.14 -9.85
CA PHE A 262 -15.32 -7.54 -10.22
C PHE A 262 -15.76 -7.75 -11.67
N PHE A 263 -16.81 -7.05 -12.13
CA PHE A 263 -17.40 -7.31 -13.45
C PHE A 263 -16.63 -6.71 -14.62
N ILE A 264 -15.96 -5.56 -14.45
CA ILE A 264 -15.20 -4.93 -15.53
C ILE A 264 -14.07 -5.83 -16.03
N PRO A 265 -13.20 -6.41 -15.17
CA PRO A 265 -12.16 -7.34 -15.62
C PRO A 265 -12.73 -8.59 -16.30
N ILE A 266 -13.87 -9.12 -15.83
CA ILE A 266 -14.52 -10.29 -16.44
C ILE A 266 -14.99 -9.95 -17.85
N ILE A 267 -15.68 -8.82 -18.04
CA ILE A 267 -16.15 -8.37 -19.36
C ILE A 267 -14.95 -8.14 -20.27
N TYR A 268 -13.91 -7.49 -19.78
CA TYR A 268 -12.69 -7.22 -20.56
C TYR A 268 -12.05 -8.53 -21.08
N ILE A 269 -11.90 -9.53 -20.22
CA ILE A 269 -11.27 -10.78 -20.63
C ILE A 269 -12.19 -11.58 -21.55
N LEU A 270 -13.51 -11.56 -21.31
CA LEU A 270 -14.49 -12.16 -22.22
C LEU A 270 -14.40 -11.55 -23.62
N VAL A 271 -14.33 -10.22 -23.71
CA VAL A 271 -14.16 -9.50 -24.98
C VAL A 271 -12.86 -9.92 -25.67
N LEU A 272 -11.73 -9.95 -24.95
CA LEU A 272 -10.47 -10.45 -25.51
C LEU A 272 -10.60 -11.90 -26.01
N GLY A 273 -11.25 -12.77 -25.23
CA GLY A 273 -11.47 -14.17 -25.61
C GLY A 273 -12.29 -14.34 -26.89
N VAL A 274 -13.28 -13.47 -27.12
CA VAL A 274 -14.07 -13.47 -28.36
C VAL A 274 -13.22 -13.02 -29.56
N PHE A 275 -12.31 -12.06 -29.37
CA PHE A 275 -11.43 -11.57 -30.44
C PHE A 275 -10.26 -12.51 -30.77
N TYR A 276 -9.79 -13.29 -29.79
CA TYR A 276 -8.67 -14.22 -29.94
C TYR A 276 -9.14 -15.67 -29.95
N ASN A 277 -10.08 -16.01 -30.84
CA ASN A 277 -10.51 -17.39 -31.05
C ASN A 277 -9.68 -18.07 -32.16
N GLU A 278 -9.46 -19.38 -32.01
CA GLU A 278 -8.83 -20.21 -33.04
C GLU A 278 -9.76 -21.39 -33.37
N ASN A 279 -9.79 -21.80 -34.63
CA ASN A 279 -10.65 -22.91 -35.04
C ASN A 279 -10.04 -24.25 -34.60
N THR A 280 -10.81 -25.07 -33.89
CA THR A 280 -10.37 -26.40 -33.44
C THR A 280 -10.30 -27.38 -34.59
N LYS A 281 -9.30 -28.26 -34.59
CA LYS A 281 -9.10 -29.27 -35.65
C LYS A 281 -10.00 -30.50 -35.52
N GLU A 282 -10.55 -30.73 -34.33
CA GLU A 282 -11.45 -31.85 -34.05
C GLU A 282 -12.89 -31.37 -33.83
N THR A 283 -13.87 -32.10 -34.35
CA THR A 283 -15.32 -31.81 -34.24
C THR A 283 -16.00 -32.51 -33.06
N LYS A 284 -15.23 -33.24 -32.25
CA LYS A 284 -15.76 -33.98 -31.10
C LYS A 284 -16.13 -33.03 -29.97
N VAL A 285 -17.35 -33.16 -29.45
CA VAL A 285 -17.81 -32.43 -28.26
C VAL A 285 -16.91 -32.78 -27.06
N LEU A 286 -16.46 -31.75 -26.33
CA LEU A 286 -15.44 -31.85 -25.27
C LEU A 286 -14.06 -32.31 -25.79
N ASN A 287 -13.60 -31.68 -26.87
CA ASN A 287 -12.21 -31.82 -27.27
C ASN A 287 -11.27 -31.39 -26.11
N ARG A 288 -10.07 -31.96 -26.08
CA ARG A 288 -9.02 -31.58 -25.12
C ARG A 288 -8.74 -30.08 -25.17
N GLU A 289 -8.69 -29.49 -26.36
CA GLU A 289 -8.50 -28.04 -26.57
C GLU A 289 -9.59 -27.24 -25.85
N GLN A 290 -10.87 -27.59 -26.03
CA GLN A 290 -12.00 -26.93 -25.35
C GLN A 290 -11.94 -27.07 -23.82
N THR A 291 -11.55 -28.25 -23.34
CA THR A 291 -11.46 -28.51 -21.90
C THR A 291 -10.30 -27.75 -21.25
N ASP A 292 -9.17 -27.62 -21.95
CA ASP A 292 -8.00 -26.88 -21.47
C ASP A 292 -8.24 -25.36 -21.50
N GLU A 293 -8.93 -24.85 -22.51
CA GLU A 293 -9.41 -23.46 -22.54
C GLU A 293 -10.38 -23.18 -21.38
N TRP A 294 -11.39 -24.04 -21.19
CA TRP A 294 -12.35 -23.88 -20.10
C TRP A 294 -11.67 -23.87 -18.72
N LYS A 295 -10.64 -24.71 -18.51
CA LYS A 295 -9.82 -24.67 -17.29
C LYS A 295 -9.09 -23.33 -17.13
N GLY A 296 -8.53 -22.79 -18.21
CA GLY A 296 -7.89 -21.47 -18.20
C GLY A 296 -8.88 -20.36 -17.82
N TRP A 297 -10.08 -20.37 -18.39
CA TRP A 297 -11.16 -19.45 -18.04
C TRP A 297 -11.54 -19.53 -16.55
N MET A 298 -11.68 -20.76 -16.03
CA MET A 298 -11.94 -20.97 -14.61
C MET A 298 -10.83 -20.37 -13.73
N GLN A 299 -9.55 -20.61 -14.06
CA GLN A 299 -8.43 -20.07 -13.30
C GLN A 299 -8.42 -18.54 -13.27
N LEU A 300 -8.70 -17.92 -14.41
CA LEU A 300 -8.74 -16.47 -14.56
C LEU A 300 -9.90 -15.84 -13.78
N VAL A 301 -11.08 -16.45 -13.80
CA VAL A 301 -12.23 -16.00 -12.99
C VAL A 301 -11.95 -16.17 -11.49
N ILE A 302 -11.34 -17.28 -11.08
CA ILE A 302 -10.92 -17.51 -9.69
C ILE A 302 -9.89 -16.46 -9.24
N LEU A 303 -8.96 -16.08 -10.12
CA LEU A 303 -7.97 -15.05 -9.84
C LEU A 303 -8.62 -13.68 -9.61
N ILE A 304 -9.53 -13.25 -10.50
CA ILE A 304 -10.26 -11.98 -10.37
C ILE A 304 -11.07 -11.95 -9.08
N TYR A 305 -11.73 -13.06 -8.73
CA TYR A 305 -12.46 -13.19 -7.47
C TYR A 305 -11.57 -12.91 -6.25
N HIS A 306 -10.35 -13.46 -6.21
CA HIS A 306 -9.43 -13.24 -5.09
C HIS A 306 -8.80 -11.83 -5.07
N ILE A 307 -8.56 -11.23 -6.25
CA ILE A 307 -8.02 -9.88 -6.36
C ILE A 307 -9.06 -8.85 -5.92
N SER A 308 -10.29 -8.95 -6.41
CA SER A 308 -11.40 -8.03 -6.14
C SER A 308 -12.03 -8.17 -4.75
N GLY A 309 -11.69 -9.23 -4.00
CA GLY A 309 -12.27 -9.47 -2.67
C GLY A 309 -13.76 -9.83 -2.73
N ALA A 310 -14.24 -10.39 -3.84
CA ALA A 310 -15.65 -10.69 -4.08
C ALA A 310 -16.25 -11.82 -3.20
N SER A 311 -15.50 -12.31 -2.21
CA SER A 311 -15.98 -13.27 -1.20
C SER A 311 -17.09 -12.72 -0.32
N THR A 312 -17.20 -11.41 -0.19
CA THR A 312 -18.24 -10.73 0.61
C THR A 312 -19.62 -10.82 -0.05
N PHE A 313 -19.68 -10.99 -1.37
CA PHE A 313 -20.94 -11.09 -2.11
C PHE A 313 -21.33 -12.56 -2.30
N LEU A 314 -22.34 -13.00 -1.53
CA LEU A 314 -22.75 -14.40 -1.42
C LEU A 314 -23.06 -15.09 -2.77
N PRO A 315 -23.76 -14.46 -3.75
CA PRO A 315 -24.02 -15.10 -5.03
C PRO A 315 -22.73 -15.44 -5.79
N VAL A 316 -21.75 -14.54 -5.84
CA VAL A 316 -20.47 -14.79 -6.53
C VAL A 316 -19.69 -15.89 -5.81
N TYR A 317 -19.67 -15.87 -4.48
CA TYR A 317 -19.03 -16.92 -3.68
C TYR A 317 -19.55 -18.33 -4.03
N MET A 318 -20.88 -18.49 -4.12
CA MET A 318 -21.49 -19.78 -4.47
C MET A 318 -21.07 -20.27 -5.88
N HIS A 319 -21.06 -19.39 -6.88
CA HIS A 319 -20.67 -19.74 -8.25
C HIS A 319 -19.19 -20.14 -8.34
N ILE A 320 -18.31 -19.42 -7.65
CA ILE A 320 -16.88 -19.73 -7.61
C ILE A 320 -16.62 -21.11 -7.00
N ARG A 321 -17.37 -21.50 -5.97
CA ARG A 321 -17.28 -22.85 -5.38
C ARG A 321 -17.65 -23.94 -6.36
N VAL A 322 -18.69 -23.72 -7.17
CA VAL A 322 -19.08 -24.66 -8.24
C VAL A 322 -18.00 -24.73 -9.32
N LEU A 323 -17.41 -23.59 -9.71
CA LEU A 323 -16.31 -23.56 -10.68
C LEU A 323 -15.07 -24.33 -10.18
N VAL A 324 -14.69 -24.17 -8.92
CA VAL A 324 -13.56 -24.93 -8.32
C VAL A 324 -13.85 -26.44 -8.32
N ALA A 325 -15.07 -26.85 -7.95
CA ALA A 325 -15.47 -28.25 -7.99
C ALA A 325 -15.44 -28.81 -9.42
N ALA A 326 -15.96 -28.05 -10.40
CA ALA A 326 -15.91 -28.41 -11.82
C ALA A 326 -14.47 -28.53 -12.35
N TYR A 327 -13.57 -27.62 -11.95
CA TYR A 327 -12.15 -27.68 -12.30
C TYR A 327 -11.47 -28.96 -11.80
N LEU A 328 -11.70 -29.32 -10.53
CA LEU A 328 -11.19 -30.57 -9.96
C LEU A 328 -11.78 -31.79 -10.67
N PHE A 329 -13.09 -31.78 -10.93
CA PHE A 329 -13.76 -32.84 -11.66
C PHE A 329 -13.18 -33.05 -13.06
N GLN A 330 -12.99 -31.98 -13.84
CA GLN A 330 -12.40 -32.07 -15.18
C GLN A 330 -10.94 -32.53 -15.16
N THR A 331 -10.19 -32.17 -14.13
CA THR A 331 -8.82 -32.66 -13.95
C THR A 331 -8.82 -34.17 -13.70
N GLY A 332 -9.66 -34.64 -12.78
CA GLY A 332 -9.84 -36.07 -12.52
C GLY A 332 -10.35 -36.84 -13.74
N TYR A 333 -11.35 -36.31 -14.43
CA TYR A 333 -11.90 -36.88 -15.66
C TYR A 333 -10.84 -36.99 -16.77
N GLY A 334 -10.00 -35.97 -16.95
CA GLY A 334 -8.91 -36.01 -17.93
C GLY A 334 -7.89 -37.11 -17.64
N HIS A 335 -7.49 -37.28 -16.38
CA HIS A 335 -6.62 -38.38 -15.96
C HIS A 335 -7.30 -39.74 -16.18
N PHE A 336 -8.56 -39.89 -15.76
CA PHE A 336 -9.32 -41.13 -15.94
C PHE A 336 -9.47 -41.50 -17.42
N SER A 337 -9.89 -40.56 -18.26
CA SER A 337 -10.08 -40.78 -19.70
C SER A 337 -8.78 -41.18 -20.40
N TYR A 338 -7.65 -40.59 -20.01
CA TYR A 338 -6.33 -40.99 -20.51
C TYR A 338 -6.03 -42.46 -20.21
N PHE A 339 -6.20 -42.90 -18.96
CA PHE A 339 -5.93 -44.29 -18.57
C PHE A 339 -6.90 -45.26 -19.25
N TRP A 340 -8.17 -44.88 -19.36
CA TRP A 340 -9.20 -45.69 -20.01
C TRP A 340 -8.92 -45.91 -21.49
N ILE A 341 -8.45 -44.88 -22.21
CA ILE A 341 -8.23 -44.95 -23.66
C ILE A 341 -6.85 -45.54 -24.01
N LYS A 342 -5.80 -45.20 -23.25
CA LYS A 342 -4.41 -45.62 -23.58
C LYS A 342 -3.97 -46.92 -22.92
N GLY A 343 -4.62 -47.36 -21.83
CA GLY A 343 -4.29 -48.61 -21.14
C GLY A 343 -2.88 -48.67 -20.52
N ASP A 344 -2.17 -47.55 -20.41
CA ASP A 344 -0.80 -47.47 -19.90
C ASP A 344 -0.79 -47.01 -18.43
N PHE A 345 -0.44 -47.95 -17.53
CA PHE A 345 -0.39 -47.75 -16.07
C PHE A 345 1.05 -47.59 -15.54
N GLY A 346 2.02 -47.27 -16.39
CA GLY A 346 3.43 -47.20 -16.00
C GLY A 346 3.77 -46.14 -14.93
N ILE A 347 4.52 -46.55 -13.90
CA ILE A 347 5.00 -45.71 -12.78
C ILE A 347 5.89 -44.54 -13.23
N HIS A 348 6.55 -44.65 -14.40
CA HIS A 348 7.44 -43.63 -14.95
C HIS A 348 6.75 -42.25 -15.17
N ARG A 349 5.41 -42.21 -15.13
CA ARG A 349 4.64 -40.97 -15.32
C ARG A 349 4.08 -40.35 -14.03
N VAL A 350 3.97 -41.09 -12.93
CA VAL A 350 3.53 -40.51 -11.63
C VAL A 350 4.62 -39.63 -11.02
N VAL A 351 5.88 -39.87 -11.40
CA VAL A 351 7.08 -39.23 -10.85
C VAL A 351 7.60 -38.07 -11.72
N ARG A 352 6.92 -37.73 -12.83
CA ARG A 352 7.24 -36.59 -13.69
C ARG A 352 6.12 -35.56 -13.66
#